data_AF-A0AAJ2CLH7-F1
#
_entry.id   AF-A0AAJ2CLH7-F1
#
_cell.length_a   1.000
_cell.length_b   1.000
_cell.length_c   1.000
_cell.angle_alpha   90.00
_cell.angle_beta   90.00
_cell.angle_gamma   90.00
#
_symmetry.space_group_name_H-M   'P 1'
#
loop_
_entity.id
_entity.type
_entity.pdbx_description
1 polymer ?
#
loop_
_entity_poly.entity_id
_entity_poly.type
_entity_poly.pdbx_seq_one_letter_code
_entity_poly.pdbx_strand_id
1 'polypeptide(L)'
;MAIADDIMQMQSQMAAERYPWEAVWRDVVNLCMPYASHKYEINGLALSTTLTGTAQQPQAAQRSKEIFDNTASWALTRLSAGMESLITPRVQKWHSFSLDDPFSPDPTDLEEEWLDRLRDYHFQARYDTKSNFALANQKAIRAACGLGTGITYLEENLGRRGVDPVKV
;
A
#
# COMPACT_ATOMS: atom_id res chain seq x y z
N MET A 1 -33.97 7.43 -1.26
CA MET A 1 -32.98 8.27 -1.97
C MET A 1 -31.70 8.11 -1.20
N ALA A 2 -30.72 7.50 -1.85
CA ALA A 2 -30.07 6.31 -1.33
C ALA A 2 -28.65 6.63 -0.85
N ILE A 3 -28.19 5.97 0.21
CA ILE A 3 -26.82 6.03 0.74
C ILE A 3 -25.76 5.93 -0.38
N ALA A 4 -26.08 5.19 -1.45
CA ALA A 4 -25.24 5.10 -2.64
C ALA A 4 -25.02 6.45 -3.34
N ASP A 5 -26.08 7.26 -3.53
CA ASP A 5 -26.02 8.58 -4.17
C ASP A 5 -25.15 9.54 -3.32
N ASP A 6 -25.29 9.49 -2.00
CA ASP A 6 -24.49 10.29 -1.07
C ASP A 6 -23.01 9.90 -1.13
N ILE A 7 -22.70 8.60 -1.16
CA ILE A 7 -21.31 8.10 -1.31
C ILE A 7 -20.71 8.53 -2.63
N MET A 8 -21.48 8.46 -3.72
CA MET A 8 -21.02 8.91 -5.04
C MET A 8 -20.74 10.42 -5.04
N GLN A 9 -21.59 11.22 -4.40
CA GLN A 9 -21.37 12.65 -4.27
C GLN A 9 -20.11 12.95 -3.44
N MET A 10 -19.95 12.31 -2.28
CA MET A 10 -18.75 12.46 -1.44
C MET A 10 -17.47 12.05 -2.20
N GLN A 11 -17.51 10.95 -2.94
CA GLN A 11 -16.37 10.50 -3.75
C GLN A 11 -16.01 11.53 -4.83
N SER A 12 -17.01 12.12 -5.49
CA SER A 12 -16.79 13.14 -6.52
C SER A 12 -16.16 14.41 -5.95
N GLN A 13 -16.58 14.82 -4.74
CA GLN A 13 -16.01 15.96 -4.03
C GLN A 13 -14.55 15.71 -3.65
N MET A 14 -14.26 14.54 -3.06
CA MET A 14 -12.89 14.16 -2.72
C MET A 14 -11.99 14.02 -3.96
N ALA A 15 -12.54 13.55 -5.09
CA ALA A 15 -11.81 13.48 -6.35
C ALA A 15 -11.44 14.88 -6.88
N ALA A 16 -12.33 15.86 -6.75
CA ALA A 16 -12.05 17.25 -7.11
C ALA A 16 -10.93 17.85 -6.25
N GLU A 17 -10.92 17.56 -4.95
CA GLU A 17 -9.84 17.98 -4.03
C GLU A 17 -8.49 17.32 -4.36
N ARG A 18 -8.52 16.07 -4.85
CA ARG A 18 -7.32 15.32 -5.25
C ARG A 18 -6.74 15.78 -6.59
N TYR A 19 -7.56 16.26 -7.51
CA TYR A 19 -7.17 16.65 -8.87
C TYR A 19 -5.87 17.48 -8.99
N PRO A 20 -5.63 18.55 -8.20
CA PRO A 20 -4.37 19.30 -8.28
C PRO A 20 -3.14 18.47 -7.88
N TRP A 21 -3.29 17.51 -6.97
CA TRP A 21 -2.19 16.64 -6.53
C TRP A 21 -1.82 15.60 -7.58
N GLU A 22 -2.76 15.16 -8.41
CA GLU A 22 -2.51 14.18 -9.46
C GLU A 22 -1.49 14.68 -10.50
N ALA A 23 -1.46 15.98 -10.78
CA ALA A 23 -0.45 16.58 -11.66
C ALA A 23 0.95 16.43 -11.06
N VAL A 24 1.13 16.77 -9.79
CA VAL A 24 2.42 16.65 -9.08
C VAL A 24 2.83 15.18 -8.96
N TRP A 25 1.89 14.29 -8.68
CA TRP A 25 2.17 12.86 -8.62
C TRP A 25 2.63 12.31 -9.96
N ARG A 26 2.07 12.76 -11.08
CA ARG A 26 2.54 12.36 -12.43
C ARG A 26 4.00 12.76 -12.64
N ASP A 27 4.38 13.99 -12.28
CA ASP A 27 5.75 14.48 -12.41
C ASP A 27 6.73 13.66 -11.55
N VAL A 28 6.37 13.43 -10.28
CA VAL A 28 7.16 12.60 -9.36
C VAL A 28 7.30 11.17 -9.89
N VAL A 29 6.24 10.58 -10.43
CA VAL A 29 6.29 9.21 -10.95
C VAL A 29 7.16 9.13 -12.19
N ASN A 30 7.07 10.10 -13.10
CA ASN A 30 7.88 10.12 -14.32
C ASN A 30 9.38 10.18 -14.00
N LEU A 31 9.78 10.94 -12.97
CA LEU A 31 11.18 11.13 -12.59
C LEU A 31 11.70 10.07 -11.60
N CYS A 32 10.92 9.73 -10.57
CA CYS A 32 11.37 8.88 -9.46
C CYS A 32 10.92 7.42 -9.58
N MET A 33 9.84 7.14 -10.31
CA MET A 33 9.25 5.79 -10.45
C MET A 33 8.81 5.49 -11.89
N PRO A 34 9.72 5.53 -12.88
CA PRO A 34 9.35 5.42 -14.29
C PRO A 34 8.67 4.10 -14.68
N TYR A 35 8.83 3.04 -13.88
CA TYR A 35 8.12 1.79 -14.06
C TYR A 35 6.62 1.90 -13.73
N ALA A 36 6.21 2.89 -12.93
CA ALA A 36 4.84 3.08 -12.46
C ALA A 36 4.06 4.18 -13.22
N SER A 37 4.71 4.95 -14.10
CA SER A 37 4.09 6.08 -14.85
C SER A 37 2.84 5.69 -15.63
N HIS A 38 2.84 4.49 -16.24
CA HIS A 38 1.66 3.93 -16.92
C HIS A 38 0.38 3.89 -16.07
N LYS A 39 0.49 3.83 -14.74
CA LYS A 39 -0.66 3.80 -13.83
C LYS A 39 -1.23 5.18 -13.52
N TYR A 40 -0.43 6.23 -13.74
CA TYR A 40 -0.78 7.62 -13.42
C TYR A 40 -1.09 8.45 -14.67
N GLU A 41 -0.80 7.92 -15.87
CA GLU A 41 -1.18 8.48 -17.18
C GLU A 41 -2.71 8.44 -17.46
N ILE A 42 -3.52 7.93 -16.53
CA ILE A 42 -4.97 7.71 -16.70
C ILE A 42 -5.72 9.04 -16.60
N ASN A 43 -5.73 9.80 -17.70
CA ASN A 43 -6.96 10.43 -18.17
C ASN A 43 -7.71 9.33 -18.94
N GLY A 44 -8.97 9.06 -18.59
CA GLY A 44 -9.77 7.89 -19.02
C GLY A 44 -10.04 7.67 -20.52
N LEU A 45 -9.18 8.15 -21.42
CA LEU A 45 -9.29 8.01 -22.88
C LEU A 45 -8.35 6.92 -23.46
N ALA A 46 -7.35 6.45 -22.71
CA ALA A 46 -6.30 5.55 -23.22
C ALA A 46 -6.54 4.03 -23.01
N LEU A 47 -7.62 3.66 -22.30
CA LEU A 47 -8.03 2.26 -22.17
C LEU A 47 -8.54 1.70 -23.51
N SER A 48 -9.11 2.55 -24.36
CA SER A 48 -9.56 2.17 -25.71
C SER A 48 -8.37 1.83 -26.62
N THR A 49 -7.36 2.70 -26.69
CA THR A 49 -6.29 2.63 -27.71
C THR A 49 -5.21 1.58 -27.44
N THR A 50 -5.03 1.21 -26.16
CA THR A 50 -4.07 0.16 -25.75
C THR A 50 -4.68 -1.24 -25.88
N LEU A 51 -6.00 -1.38 -25.67
CA LEU A 51 -6.72 -2.64 -25.84
C LEU A 51 -6.93 -3.00 -27.32
N THR A 52 -7.03 -2.00 -28.21
CA THR A 52 -7.20 -2.19 -29.67
C THR A 52 -5.89 -2.37 -30.43
N GLY A 53 -4.73 -2.42 -29.77
CA GLY A 53 -3.43 -2.65 -30.43
C GLY A 53 -2.97 -1.54 -31.38
N THR A 54 -3.66 -0.39 -31.41
CA THR A 54 -3.40 0.74 -32.32
C THR A 54 -2.39 1.76 -31.76
N ALA A 55 -1.72 1.46 -30.65
CA ALA A 55 -0.69 2.32 -30.07
C ALA A 55 0.55 2.33 -30.99
N GLN A 56 0.60 3.27 -31.93
CA GLN A 56 1.66 3.39 -32.94
C GLN A 56 3.00 3.94 -32.39
N GLN A 57 3.10 4.25 -31.09
CA GLN A 57 4.35 4.71 -30.48
C GLN A 57 4.74 3.87 -29.26
N PRO A 58 6.03 3.52 -29.10
CA PRO A 58 6.52 2.87 -27.90
C PRO A 58 6.39 3.84 -26.71
N GLN A 59 5.33 3.71 -25.91
CA GLN A 59 5.10 4.55 -24.73
C GLN A 59 6.26 4.47 -23.72
N ALA A 60 6.95 3.31 -23.65
CA ALA A 60 8.17 3.15 -22.88
C ALA A 60 9.29 4.14 -23.29
N ALA A 61 9.40 4.45 -24.59
CA ALA A 61 10.41 5.36 -25.11
C ALA A 61 10.09 6.83 -24.84
N GLN A 62 8.85 7.20 -24.49
CA GLN A 62 8.50 8.56 -24.07
C GLN A 62 8.82 8.79 -22.59
N ARG A 63 8.59 7.78 -21.73
CA ARG A 63 8.80 7.86 -20.27
C ARG A 63 10.24 8.13 -19.85
N SER A 64 11.20 7.66 -20.64
CA SER A 64 12.63 7.82 -20.35
C SER A 64 13.24 9.10 -20.95
N LYS A 65 12.47 9.92 -21.69
CA LYS A 65 13.03 11.11 -22.36
C LYS A 65 13.38 12.24 -21.41
N GLU A 66 12.68 12.33 -20.29
CA GLU A 66 12.82 13.40 -19.30
C GLU A 66 13.81 13.04 -18.18
N ILE A 67 14.27 11.79 -18.15
CA ILE A 67 15.23 11.30 -17.15
C ILE A 67 16.64 11.48 -17.71
N PHE A 68 17.25 12.62 -17.38
CA PHE A 68 18.65 12.89 -17.71
C PHE A 68 19.62 12.31 -16.67
N ASP A 69 19.16 12.12 -15.44
CA ASP A 69 19.92 11.55 -14.32
C ASP A 69 19.01 10.61 -13.50
N ASN A 70 19.59 9.50 -13.00
CA ASN A 70 18.92 8.47 -12.22
C ASN A 70 19.00 8.65 -10.70
N THR A 71 19.66 9.70 -10.21
CA THR A 71 19.84 9.97 -8.77
C THR A 71 18.51 9.90 -7.99
N ALA A 72 17.43 10.50 -8.51
CA ALA A 72 16.13 10.51 -7.84
C ALA A 72 15.51 9.11 -7.70
N SER A 73 15.56 8.30 -8.75
CA SER A 73 15.07 6.91 -8.75
C SER A 73 15.83 6.02 -7.76
N TRP A 74 17.16 6.20 -7.69
CA TRP A 74 18.00 5.49 -6.72
C TRP A 74 17.76 5.95 -5.29
N ALA A 75 17.65 7.26 -5.07
CA ALA A 75 17.37 7.83 -3.76
C ALA A 75 16.05 7.31 -3.20
N LEU A 76 14.99 7.28 -4.01
CA LEU A 76 13.69 6.74 -3.60
C LEU A 76 13.78 5.24 -3.29
N THR A 77 14.48 4.47 -4.11
CA THR A 77 14.66 3.03 -3.87
C THR A 77 15.38 2.79 -2.54
N ARG A 78 16.48 3.51 -2.28
CA ARG A 78 17.25 3.39 -1.04
C ARG A 78 16.48 3.86 0.19
N LEU A 79 15.74 4.97 0.06
CA LEU A 79 14.88 5.47 1.13
C LEU A 79 13.79 4.46 1.48
N SER A 80 13.06 3.95 0.48
CA SER A 80 11.99 2.97 0.71
C SER A 80 12.51 1.67 1.34
N ALA A 81 13.68 1.17 0.89
CA ALA A 81 14.31 0.00 1.49
C ALA A 81 14.77 0.26 2.93
N GLY A 82 15.32 1.44 3.21
CA GLY A 82 15.68 1.85 4.57
C GLY A 82 14.46 1.92 5.49
N MET A 83 13.37 2.51 5.02
CA MET A 83 12.10 2.61 5.77
C MET A 83 11.48 1.23 6.03
N GLU A 84 11.46 0.33 5.03
CA GLU A 84 11.00 -1.05 5.21
C GLU A 84 11.82 -1.79 6.28
N SER A 85 13.14 -1.62 6.26
CA SER A 85 14.06 -2.23 7.23
C SER A 85 13.87 -1.68 8.65
N LEU A 86 13.57 -0.39 8.80
CA LEU A 86 13.39 0.25 10.11
C LEU A 86 12.02 -0.04 10.72
N ILE A 87 10.95 0.05 9.93
CA ILE A 87 9.57 0.01 10.45
C ILE A 87 9.02 -1.42 10.46
N THR A 88 9.24 -2.18 9.39
CA THR A 88 8.65 -3.52 9.21
C THR A 88 9.68 -4.55 8.74
N PRO A 89 10.76 -4.76 9.50
CA PRO A 89 11.78 -5.75 9.16
C PRO A 89 11.20 -7.16 9.11
N ARG A 90 11.63 -7.96 8.13
CA ARG A 90 11.08 -9.31 7.87
C ARG A 90 11.58 -10.38 8.84
N VAL A 91 12.75 -10.15 9.46
CA VAL A 91 13.45 -11.16 10.27
C VAL A 91 13.10 -11.05 11.75
N GLN A 92 12.64 -9.89 12.21
CA GLN A 92 12.37 -9.62 13.63
C GLN A 92 10.91 -9.20 13.87
N LYS A 93 10.44 -9.48 15.07
CA LYS A 93 9.12 -9.04 15.55
C LYS A 93 9.23 -7.56 15.92
N TRP A 94 8.53 -6.70 15.18
CA TRP A 94 8.60 -5.23 15.30
C TRP A 94 7.46 -4.59 16.10
N HIS A 95 6.54 -5.38 16.65
CA HIS A 95 5.53 -4.91 17.59
C HIS A 95 5.33 -5.93 18.70
N SER A 96 4.85 -5.45 19.85
CA SER A 96 4.42 -6.25 21.00
C SER A 96 2.99 -5.86 21.38
N PHE A 97 2.41 -6.60 22.30
CA PHE A 97 1.14 -6.27 22.93
C PHE A 97 1.38 -6.11 24.43
N SER A 98 0.63 -5.18 25.03
CA SER A 98 0.65 -4.93 26.47
C SER A 98 -0.79 -4.71 26.93
N LEU A 99 -1.02 -4.94 28.22
CA LEU A 99 -2.27 -4.51 28.87
C LEU A 99 -2.25 -2.98 29.01
N ASP A 100 -3.41 -2.35 28.83
CA ASP A 100 -3.55 -0.88 28.83
C ASP A 100 -3.99 -0.33 30.20
N ASP A 101 -4.54 -1.17 31.08
CA ASP A 101 -5.09 -0.73 32.37
C ASP A 101 -3.99 -0.22 33.31
N PRO A 102 -3.93 1.09 33.60
CA PRO A 102 -2.88 1.68 34.43
C PRO A 102 -3.03 1.35 35.93
N PHE A 103 -4.17 0.80 36.35
CA PHE A 103 -4.44 0.40 37.74
C PHE A 103 -4.41 -1.11 37.94
N SER A 104 -4.22 -1.88 36.86
CA SER A 104 -4.04 -3.32 36.95
C SER A 104 -2.74 -3.64 37.68
N PRO A 105 -2.68 -4.73 38.46
CA PRO A 105 -1.38 -5.28 38.86
C PRO A 105 -0.53 -5.60 37.63
N ASP A 106 0.79 -5.68 37.85
CA ASP A 106 1.72 -6.14 36.82
C ASP A 106 1.22 -7.46 36.21
N PRO A 107 1.33 -7.62 34.87
CA PRO A 107 0.82 -8.79 34.19
C PRO A 107 1.44 -10.06 34.76
N THR A 108 0.62 -11.08 34.94
CA THR A 108 1.09 -12.40 35.34
C THR A 108 1.87 -13.04 34.19
N ASP A 109 2.84 -13.91 34.48
CA ASP A 109 3.58 -14.69 33.46
C ASP A 109 2.67 -15.35 32.40
N LEU A 110 1.49 -15.82 32.82
CA LEU A 110 0.49 -16.42 31.93
C LEU A 110 -0.11 -15.42 30.93
N GLU A 111 -0.31 -14.17 31.35
CA GLU A 111 -0.85 -13.10 30.51
C GLU A 111 0.21 -12.63 29.51
N GLU A 112 1.46 -12.47 29.95
CA GLU A 112 2.58 -12.17 29.06
C GLU A 112 2.79 -13.26 28.01
N GLU A 113 2.76 -14.54 28.41
CA GLU A 113 2.87 -15.65 27.47
C GLU A 113 1.73 -15.63 26.44
N TRP A 114 0.51 -15.31 26.87
CA TRP A 114 -0.63 -15.19 25.96
C TRP A 114 -0.45 -14.05 24.96
N LEU A 115 -0.01 -12.87 25.40
CA LEU A 115 0.28 -11.73 24.54
C LEU A 115 1.39 -12.07 23.52
N ASP A 116 2.40 -12.81 23.95
CA ASP A 116 3.48 -13.29 23.09
C ASP A 116 2.98 -14.28 22.03
N ARG A 117 2.09 -15.22 22.40
CA ARG A 117 1.44 -16.13 21.44
C ARG A 117 0.53 -15.37 20.47
N LEU A 118 -0.20 -14.35 20.94
CA LEU A 118 -1.05 -13.50 20.10
C LEU A 118 -0.24 -12.70 19.08
N ARG A 119 0.88 -12.11 19.52
CA ARG A 119 1.86 -11.44 18.64
C ARG A 119 2.33 -12.39 17.56
N ASP A 120 2.68 -13.61 17.94
CA ASP A 120 3.21 -14.61 17.02
C ASP A 120 2.15 -15.06 16.01
N TYR A 121 0.89 -15.18 16.42
CA TYR A 121 -0.24 -15.40 15.53
C TYR A 121 -0.41 -14.28 14.49
N HIS A 122 -0.32 -13.01 14.91
CA HIS A 122 -0.39 -11.87 14.01
C HIS A 122 0.75 -11.87 12.98
N PHE A 123 1.98 -12.17 13.41
CA PHE A 123 3.11 -12.28 12.50
C PHE A 123 2.96 -13.46 11.54
N GLN A 124 2.45 -14.59 12.01
CA GLN A 124 2.15 -15.74 11.16
C GLN A 124 1.11 -15.40 10.09
N ALA A 125 0.04 -14.69 10.45
CA ALA A 125 -1.00 -14.27 9.52
C ALA A 125 -0.47 -13.28 8.46
N ARG A 126 0.33 -12.28 8.89
CA ARG A 126 0.91 -11.29 7.97
C ARG A 126 1.94 -11.90 7.01
N TYR A 127 2.83 -12.75 7.51
CA TYR A 127 3.88 -13.33 6.69
C TYR A 127 3.48 -14.66 6.03
N ASP A 128 2.21 -15.06 6.10
CA ASP A 128 1.68 -16.14 5.27
C ASP A 128 1.84 -15.76 3.78
N THR A 129 2.33 -16.71 2.99
CA THR A 129 2.42 -16.67 1.53
C THR A 129 1.14 -16.19 0.84
N LYS A 130 -0.03 -16.41 1.46
CA LYS A 130 -1.35 -16.05 0.91
C LYS A 130 -1.79 -14.63 1.26
N SER A 131 -1.28 -14.05 2.34
CA SER A 131 -1.64 -12.67 2.75
C SER A 131 -0.98 -11.62 1.85
N ASN A 132 0.20 -11.92 1.31
CA ASN A 132 0.98 -11.00 0.47
C ASN A 132 1.26 -9.63 1.13
N PHE A 133 1.10 -9.53 2.46
CA PHE A 133 1.26 -8.30 3.24
C PHE A 133 2.62 -7.64 2.96
N ALA A 134 3.69 -8.43 2.94
CA ALA A 134 5.02 -7.88 2.84
C ALA A 134 5.29 -7.16 1.50
N LEU A 135 4.71 -7.63 0.39
CA LEU A 135 4.81 -6.95 -0.90
C LEU A 135 3.87 -5.74 -0.98
N ALA A 136 2.66 -5.86 -0.42
CA ALA A 136 1.69 -4.76 -0.36
C ALA A 136 2.24 -3.59 0.49
N ASN A 137 2.78 -3.90 1.67
CA ASN A 137 3.40 -2.93 2.56
C ASN A 137 4.63 -2.27 1.95
N GLN A 138 5.50 -3.03 1.26
CA GLN A 138 6.64 -2.45 0.54
C GLN A 138 6.19 -1.44 -0.53
N LYS A 139 5.13 -1.75 -1.28
CA LYS A 139 4.54 -0.82 -2.26
C LYS A 139 3.94 0.41 -1.59
N ALA A 140 3.25 0.24 -0.46
CA ALA A 140 2.67 1.34 0.29
C ALA A 140 3.74 2.28 0.86
N ILE A 141 4.79 1.74 1.49
CA ILE A 141 5.94 2.53 1.99
C ILE A 141 6.58 3.30 0.84
N ARG A 142 6.81 2.65 -0.31
CA ARG A 142 7.40 3.33 -1.47
C ARG A 142 6.52 4.45 -2.01
N ALA A 143 5.20 4.23 -2.08
CA ALA A 143 4.24 5.25 -2.48
C ALA A 143 4.22 6.41 -1.47
N ALA A 144 4.29 6.13 -0.16
CA ALA A 144 4.39 7.15 0.86
C ALA A 144 5.68 7.98 0.74
N CYS A 145 6.83 7.35 0.49
CA CYS A 145 8.09 8.06 0.31
C CYS A 145 8.14 8.93 -0.96
N GLY A 146 7.49 8.51 -2.04
CA GLY A 146 7.48 9.25 -3.30
C GLY A 146 6.36 10.28 -3.39
N LEU A 147 5.11 9.84 -3.18
CA LEU A 147 3.89 10.60 -3.42
C LEU A 147 3.35 11.29 -2.16
N GLY A 148 3.91 10.97 -0.99
CA GLY A 148 3.40 11.39 0.31
C GLY A 148 2.26 10.52 0.85
N THR A 149 1.67 9.64 0.02
CA THR A 149 0.55 8.78 0.43
C THR A 149 0.76 7.34 -0.02
N GLY A 150 0.67 6.42 0.94
CA GLY A 150 0.68 4.98 0.72
C GLY A 150 -0.58 4.37 1.31
N ILE A 151 -1.28 3.54 0.53
CA ILE A 151 -2.53 2.93 0.96
C ILE A 151 -2.36 1.41 0.94
N THR A 152 -2.74 0.78 2.05
CA THR A 152 -2.90 -0.66 2.15
C THR A 152 -4.33 -0.94 2.53
N TYR A 153 -5.00 -1.80 1.78
CA TYR A 153 -6.35 -2.25 2.09
C TYR A 153 -6.28 -3.69 2.60
N LEU A 154 -6.87 -3.93 3.76
CA LEU A 154 -6.96 -5.26 4.36
C LEU A 154 -8.38 -5.77 4.14
N GLU A 155 -8.49 -6.91 3.46
CA GLU A 155 -9.76 -7.60 3.30
C GLU A 155 -9.93 -8.66 4.40
N GLU A 156 -11.17 -8.88 4.80
CA GLU A 156 -11.50 -10.00 5.67
C GLU A 156 -11.22 -11.32 4.95
N ASN A 157 -10.48 -12.19 5.62
CA ASN A 157 -10.18 -13.52 5.12
C ASN A 157 -11.37 -14.47 5.41
N LEU A 158 -12.49 -14.25 4.70
CA LEU A 158 -13.67 -15.11 4.79
C LEU A 158 -13.28 -16.55 4.40
N GLY A 159 -13.32 -17.46 5.38
CA GLY A 159 -13.07 -18.88 5.17
C GLY A 159 -11.63 -19.38 5.41
N ARG A 160 -10.68 -18.54 5.86
CA ARG A 160 -9.35 -19.02 6.29
C ARG A 160 -8.85 -18.33 7.56
N ARG A 161 -8.88 -19.09 8.67
CA ARG A 161 -8.37 -18.72 10.02
C ARG A 161 -8.94 -17.42 10.62
N GLY A 162 -10.19 -17.15 10.28
CA GLY A 162 -11.27 -16.69 11.15
C GLY A 162 -12.53 -17.39 10.62
N VAL A 163 -13.10 -18.33 11.39
CA VAL A 163 -14.30 -19.12 11.01
C VAL A 163 -15.52 -18.37 11.57
N ASP A 164 -16.68 -18.15 10.94
CA ASP A 164 -17.40 -18.72 9.77
C ASP A 164 -18.25 -17.59 9.10
N PRO A 165 -18.82 -17.77 7.89
CA PRO A 165 -20.28 -17.87 7.88
C PRO A 165 -20.82 -18.78 6.77
N VAL A 166 -21.42 -19.91 7.17
CA VAL A 166 -22.24 -20.82 6.35
C VAL A 166 -21.46 -22.02 5.79
N LYS A 167 -21.31 -23.03 6.65
CA LYS A 167 -21.37 -24.48 6.33
C LYS A 167 -20.44 -25.02 5.24
N VAL A 168 -19.54 -25.93 5.61
CA VAL A 168 -19.78 -27.40 5.58
C VAL A 168 -19.04 -28.03 6.75
#